data_AF-A0A1I8IPP1-F1
#
_entry.id   AF-A0A1I8IPP1-F1
#
_cell.length_a   1.000
_cell.length_b   1.000
_cell.length_c   1.000
_cell.angle_alpha   90.00
_cell.angle_beta   90.00
_cell.angle_gamma   90.00
#
_symmetry.space_group_name_H-M   'P 1'
#
loop_
_entity.id
_entity.type
_entity.pdbx_description
1 polymer ?
#
loop_
_entity_poly.entity_id
_entity_poly.type
_entity_poly.pdbx_seq_one_letter_code
_entity_poly.pdbx_strand_id
1 'polypeptide(L)'
;AEASRLEMPLAQQLDGEGDDAASAASSKVSVSCLKSVAGAPLEDCNQDRDRLYSAPFQKARLELFLNSEDQENFFTPAQRSLLLYEALALLPEFSGCLASGALADCYPMHSEPERENLVRSWATAKHWWRLQPMEPMRRYLGEKIAMYFAWLGFYNKWLVPLAALGCLAFFYGLATVAGDATADE
;
A
#
# COMPACT_ATOMS: atom_id res chain seq x y z
N ALA A 1 -16.19 -0.03 14.42
CA ALA A 1 -15.93 -1.10 13.43
C ALA A 1 -17.22 -1.41 12.66
N GLU A 2 -18.26 -1.96 13.29
CA GLU A 2 -19.55 -2.17 12.62
C GLU A 2 -20.22 -0.86 12.21
N ALA A 3 -20.31 0.09 13.17
CA ALA A 3 -20.86 1.42 12.92
C ALA A 3 -20.11 2.17 11.82
N SER A 4 -18.79 1.96 11.72
CA SER A 4 -17.93 2.55 10.70
C SER A 4 -17.82 1.74 9.40
N ARG A 5 -18.58 0.65 9.27
CA ARG A 5 -18.57 -0.26 8.10
C ARG A 5 -17.16 -0.57 7.61
N LEU A 6 -16.27 -0.91 8.54
CA LEU A 6 -14.88 -1.24 8.22
C LEU A 6 -14.85 -2.49 7.33
N GLU A 7 -14.37 -2.36 6.10
CA GLU A 7 -14.21 -3.48 5.18
C GLU A 7 -13.06 -4.39 5.63
N MET A 8 -13.32 -5.70 5.66
CA MET A 8 -12.41 -6.72 6.17
C MET A 8 -12.36 -7.92 5.24
N PRO A 9 -11.18 -8.55 5.06
CA PRO A 9 -11.07 -9.75 4.24
C PRO A 9 -11.75 -10.95 4.90
N LEU A 10 -12.41 -11.78 4.09
CA LEU A 10 -13.08 -13.01 4.51
C LEU A 10 -12.11 -14.20 4.46
N ALA A 11 -12.23 -15.12 5.42
CA ALA A 11 -11.61 -16.43 5.38
C ALA A 11 -12.39 -17.29 4.37
N GLN A 12 -11.73 -17.70 3.28
CA GLN A 12 -12.38 -18.51 2.26
C GLN A 12 -12.65 -19.92 2.80
N GLN A 13 -13.91 -20.24 3.09
CA GLN A 13 -14.32 -21.60 3.42
C GLN A 13 -14.50 -22.37 2.10
N LEU A 14 -13.52 -23.20 1.75
CA LEU A 14 -13.66 -24.19 0.69
C LEU A 14 -14.45 -25.38 1.26
N ASP A 15 -15.77 -25.34 1.14
CA ASP A 15 -16.59 -26.55 1.12
C ASP A 15 -16.87 -26.88 -0.36
N GLY A 16 -16.41 -28.04 -0.82
CA GLY A 16 -16.35 -28.42 -2.24
C GLY A 16 -17.59 -29.10 -2.82
N GLU A 17 -17.53 -29.25 -4.15
CA GLU A 17 -18.24 -30.18 -5.05
C GLU A 17 -19.65 -29.81 -5.58
N GLY A 18 -19.76 -29.65 -6.91
CA GLY A 18 -21.03 -29.64 -7.65
C GLY A 18 -21.09 -28.80 -8.94
N ASP A 19 -20.53 -29.36 -10.01
CA ASP A 19 -20.97 -29.32 -11.42
C ASP A 19 -21.07 -28.00 -12.22
N ASP A 20 -20.36 -28.06 -13.36
CA ASP A 20 -20.55 -27.45 -14.68
C ASP A 20 -21.48 -26.23 -14.88
N ALA A 21 -20.93 -25.30 -15.67
CA ALA A 21 -21.61 -24.27 -16.47
C ALA A 21 -22.10 -23.00 -15.74
N ALA A 22 -21.18 -22.04 -15.59
CA ALA A 22 -21.51 -20.62 -15.78
C ALA A 22 -20.32 -19.87 -16.37
N SER A 23 -20.12 -20.06 -17.68
CA SER A 23 -19.55 -19.02 -18.53
C SER A 23 -20.43 -17.78 -18.45
N ALA A 24 -20.05 -16.77 -17.66
CA ALA A 24 -20.46 -15.39 -17.91
C ALA A 24 -19.60 -14.39 -17.12
N ALA A 25 -18.75 -13.68 -17.87
CA ALA A 25 -18.36 -12.29 -17.65
C ALA A 25 -17.84 -11.89 -16.27
N SER A 26 -16.52 -12.00 -16.09
CA SER A 26 -15.78 -10.96 -15.37
C SER A 26 -14.55 -10.61 -16.20
N SER A 27 -14.54 -9.37 -16.68
CA SER A 27 -13.54 -8.82 -17.59
C SER A 27 -12.14 -9.00 -17.03
N LYS A 28 -11.37 -9.88 -17.67
CA LYS A 28 -9.92 -9.94 -17.46
C LYS A 28 -9.32 -8.62 -17.95
N VAL A 29 -9.01 -7.71 -17.04
CA VAL A 29 -8.04 -6.67 -17.33
C VAL A 29 -6.68 -7.35 -17.36
N SER A 30 -6.32 -7.85 -18.55
CA SER A 30 -5.01 -8.41 -18.83
C SER A 30 -4.00 -7.26 -18.85
N VAL A 31 -3.33 -7.00 -17.72
CA VAL A 31 -2.15 -6.14 -17.68
C VAL A 31 -0.95 -6.97 -18.16
N SER A 32 -0.98 -7.37 -19.43
CA SER A 32 0.09 -8.13 -20.09
C SER A 32 1.07 -7.23 -20.84
N CYS A 33 1.33 -6.01 -20.33
CA CYS A 33 2.33 -5.13 -20.91
C CYS A 33 3.29 -4.69 -19.81
N LEU A 34 4.60 -4.78 -20.09
CA LEU A 34 5.75 -4.62 -19.16
C LEU A 34 6.33 -5.90 -18.54
N LYS A 35 6.25 -7.05 -19.24
CA LYS A 35 7.29 -8.08 -19.14
C LYS A 35 8.37 -7.82 -20.18
N SER A 36 9.17 -6.77 -20.00
CA SER A 36 10.52 -6.69 -20.56
C SER A 36 11.22 -5.47 -20.00
N VAL A 37 12.16 -5.69 -19.08
CA VAL A 37 13.43 -4.99 -18.84
C VAL A 37 13.80 -5.24 -17.38
N ALA A 38 14.98 -5.85 -17.20
CA ALA A 38 15.63 -6.26 -15.96
C ALA A 38 15.09 -7.54 -15.30
N GLY A 39 15.79 -8.66 -15.57
CA GLY A 39 15.58 -9.96 -14.95
C GLY A 39 15.95 -9.98 -13.47
N ALA A 40 14.99 -9.60 -12.63
CA ALA A 40 14.91 -10.04 -11.24
C ALA A 40 13.67 -10.92 -11.09
N PRO A 41 13.73 -12.08 -10.41
CA PRO A 41 12.54 -12.83 -10.04
C PRO A 41 11.72 -11.94 -9.11
N LEU A 42 10.61 -11.40 -9.61
CA LEU A 42 9.57 -10.86 -8.74
C LEU A 42 8.94 -12.08 -8.08
N GLU A 43 9.25 -12.33 -6.81
CA GLU A 43 8.37 -13.14 -5.96
C GLU A 43 6.97 -12.51 -6.04
N ASP A 44 6.06 -13.24 -6.66
CA ASP A 44 4.73 -12.77 -6.99
C ASP A 44 3.86 -12.77 -5.74
N CYS A 45 3.96 -11.72 -4.92
CA CYS A 45 3.10 -11.54 -3.74
C CYS A 45 1.60 -11.41 -4.08
N ASN A 46 1.22 -11.44 -5.36
CA ASN A 46 -0.17 -11.35 -5.81
C ASN A 46 -0.89 -12.70 -5.92
N GLN A 47 -0.19 -13.84 -5.92
CA GLN A 47 -0.83 -15.12 -6.23
C GLN A 47 -1.92 -15.52 -5.21
N ASP A 48 -1.80 -15.10 -3.94
CA ASP A 48 -2.80 -15.35 -2.89
C ASP A 48 -3.87 -14.24 -2.76
N ARG A 49 -3.70 -13.09 -3.42
CA ARG A 49 -4.61 -11.94 -3.34
C ARG A 49 -5.84 -12.09 -4.25
N ASP A 50 -5.76 -12.96 -5.25
CA ASP A 50 -6.82 -13.12 -6.26
C ASP A 50 -8.09 -13.84 -5.73
N ARG A 51 -8.16 -14.18 -4.44
CA ARG A 51 -9.32 -14.89 -3.84
C ARG A 51 -9.84 -14.32 -2.51
N LEU A 52 -9.36 -13.17 -2.05
CA LEU A 52 -9.89 -12.56 -0.82
C LEU A 52 -11.06 -11.62 -1.16
N TYR A 53 -12.28 -12.07 -0.88
CA TYR A 53 -13.44 -11.19 -0.86
C TYR A 53 -13.42 -10.34 0.41
N SER A 54 -13.81 -9.07 0.28
CA SER A 54 -13.97 -8.16 1.41
C SER A 54 -15.44 -7.93 1.70
N ALA A 55 -15.78 -7.77 2.97
CA ALA A 55 -17.11 -7.41 3.40
C ALA A 55 -17.06 -6.47 4.62
N PRO A 56 -18.14 -5.69 4.87
CA PRO A 56 -18.20 -4.84 6.04
C PRO A 56 -18.19 -5.70 7.30
N PHE A 57 -17.39 -5.28 8.27
CA PHE A 57 -17.21 -6.00 9.53
C PHE A 57 -18.54 -6.18 10.28
N GLN A 58 -18.80 -7.42 10.70
CA GLN A 58 -19.94 -7.82 11.52
C GLN A 58 -19.45 -8.71 12.66
N LYS A 59 -19.62 -8.26 13.90
CA LYS A 59 -19.27 -9.00 15.12
C LYS A 59 -20.06 -10.30 15.24
N ALA A 60 -21.31 -10.32 14.75
CA ALA A 60 -22.14 -11.52 14.76
C ALA A 60 -21.60 -12.66 13.87
N ARG A 61 -20.71 -12.36 12.93
CA ARG A 61 -20.13 -13.33 11.97
C ARG A 61 -18.60 -13.27 11.98
N LEU A 62 -18.01 -13.19 13.18
CA LEU A 62 -16.57 -12.98 13.34
C LEU A 62 -15.74 -14.12 12.72
N GLU A 63 -16.24 -15.35 12.79
CA GLU A 63 -15.64 -16.57 12.23
C GLU A 63 -15.46 -16.56 10.70
N LEU A 64 -16.22 -15.71 9.98
CA LEU A 64 -16.12 -15.61 8.53
C LEU A 64 -14.93 -14.74 8.09
N PHE A 65 -14.36 -13.94 9.00
CA PHE A 65 -13.27 -13.03 8.67
C PHE A 65 -11.91 -13.69 8.83
N LEU A 66 -10.95 -13.24 8.02
CA LEU A 66 -9.57 -13.72 8.08
C LEU A 66 -8.96 -13.48 9.47
N ASN A 67 -8.18 -14.45 9.98
CA ASN A 67 -7.52 -14.40 11.29
C ASN A 67 -8.49 -14.29 12.48
N SER A 68 -9.71 -14.83 12.36
CA SER A 68 -10.70 -14.90 13.44
C SER A 68 -10.21 -15.65 14.69
N GLU A 69 -9.23 -16.55 14.53
CA GLU A 69 -8.61 -17.33 15.61
C GLU A 69 -7.84 -16.44 16.60
N ASP A 70 -7.15 -15.41 16.09
CA ASP A 70 -6.27 -14.52 16.86
C ASP A 70 -6.96 -13.20 17.18
N GLN A 71 -7.81 -13.19 18.21
CA GLN A 71 -8.59 -12.00 18.60
C GLN A 71 -7.72 -10.79 18.98
N GLU A 72 -6.50 -11.01 19.47
CA GLU A 72 -5.59 -9.92 19.89
C GLU A 72 -5.01 -9.15 18.69
N ASN A 73 -4.76 -9.86 17.57
CA ASN A 73 -4.10 -9.32 16.39
C ASN A 73 -5.03 -9.24 15.17
N PHE A 74 -6.32 -9.51 15.36
CA PHE A 74 -7.36 -9.46 14.32
C PHE A 74 -7.42 -8.08 13.63
N PHE A 75 -7.41 -7.00 14.42
CA PHE A 75 -7.29 -5.64 13.90
C PHE A 75 -5.84 -5.17 13.94
N THR A 76 -5.38 -4.62 12.83
CA THR A 76 -4.06 -3.98 12.76
C THR A 76 -3.96 -2.81 13.75
N PRO A 77 -2.77 -2.49 14.29
CA PRO A 77 -2.60 -1.33 15.19
C PRO A 77 -3.11 -0.01 14.59
N ALA A 78 -2.96 0.17 13.28
CA ALA A 78 -3.49 1.33 12.56
C ALA A 78 -5.04 1.37 12.57
N GLN A 79 -5.71 0.23 12.32
CA GLN A 79 -7.17 0.15 12.41
C GLN A 79 -7.65 0.38 13.85
N ARG A 80 -6.94 -0.17 14.85
CA ARG A 80 -7.28 0.01 16.27
C ARG A 80 -7.21 1.46 16.71
N SER A 81 -6.15 2.18 16.33
CA SER A 81 -6.01 3.60 16.65
C SER A 81 -7.04 4.45 15.91
N LEU A 82 -7.38 4.12 14.66
CA LEU A 82 -8.47 4.77 13.91
C LEU A 82 -9.83 4.60 14.61
N LEU A 83 -10.17 3.36 14.99
CA LEU A 83 -11.42 3.07 15.68
C LEU A 83 -11.52 3.76 17.04
N LEU A 84 -10.41 3.82 17.78
CA LEU A 84 -10.33 4.52 19.05
C LEU A 84 -10.51 6.03 18.84
N TYR A 85 -9.83 6.62 17.86
CA TYR A 85 -9.97 8.03 17.53
C TYR A 85 -11.39 8.38 17.11
N GLU A 86 -12.03 7.53 16.31
CA GLU A 86 -13.43 7.68 15.92
C GLU A 86 -14.35 7.65 17.13
N ALA A 87 -14.15 6.72 18.06
CA ALA A 87 -14.91 6.67 19.30
C ALA A 87 -14.69 7.92 20.18
N LEU A 88 -13.45 8.40 20.29
CA LEU A 88 -13.13 9.63 21.03
C LEU A 88 -13.73 10.87 20.37
N ALA A 89 -13.75 10.94 19.03
CA ALA A 89 -14.32 12.05 18.28
C ALA A 89 -15.84 12.17 18.44
N LEU A 90 -16.53 11.06 18.75
CA LEU A 90 -17.95 11.06 19.08
C LEU A 90 -18.26 11.63 20.47
N LEU A 91 -17.26 11.72 21.36
CA LEU A 91 -17.43 12.28 22.69
C LEU A 91 -17.31 13.82 22.60
N PRO A 92 -18.40 14.57 22.86
CA PRO A 92 -18.36 16.04 22.78
C PRO A 92 -17.36 16.63 23.78
N GLU A 93 -17.22 16.00 24.95
CA GLU A 93 -16.26 16.40 26.00
C GLU A 93 -14.81 16.34 25.51
N PHE A 94 -14.44 15.34 24.71
CA PHE A 94 -13.08 15.19 24.21
C PHE A 94 -12.67 16.37 23.33
N SER A 95 -13.55 16.76 22.39
CA SER A 95 -13.33 17.94 21.56
C SER A 95 -13.29 19.25 22.36
N GLY A 96 -14.13 19.37 23.39
CA GLY A 96 -14.12 20.51 24.31
C GLY A 96 -12.82 20.61 25.13
N CYS A 97 -12.29 19.48 25.59
CA CYS A 97 -11.03 19.41 26.33
C CYS A 97 -9.81 19.78 25.48
N LEU A 98 -9.79 19.40 24.20
CA LEU A 98 -8.75 19.86 23.26
C LEU A 98 -8.86 21.38 23.00
N ALA A 99 -10.08 21.87 22.73
CA ALA A 99 -10.29 23.28 22.41
C ALA A 99 -10.00 24.22 23.59
N SER A 100 -10.29 23.77 24.82
CA SER A 100 -10.00 24.51 26.05
C SER A 100 -8.52 24.45 26.47
N GLY A 101 -7.71 23.63 25.82
CA GLY A 101 -6.31 23.41 26.19
C GLY A 101 -6.10 22.57 27.45
N ALA A 102 -7.16 21.93 27.96
CA ALA A 102 -7.06 20.97 29.07
C ALA A 102 -6.31 19.69 28.64
N LEU A 103 -6.44 19.32 27.36
CA LEU A 103 -5.61 18.34 26.67
C LEU A 103 -4.67 19.08 25.71
N ALA A 104 -3.36 18.89 25.86
CA ALA A 104 -2.38 19.51 24.99
C ALA A 104 -2.44 18.93 23.57
N ASP A 105 -2.34 17.59 23.46
CA ASP A 105 -2.38 16.86 22.20
C ASP A 105 -2.75 15.39 22.45
N CYS A 106 -3.19 14.69 21.40
CA CYS A 106 -3.49 13.27 21.45
C CYS A 106 -2.89 12.58 20.21
N TYR A 107 -2.11 11.54 20.42
CA TYR A 107 -1.46 10.78 19.35
C TYR A 107 -1.44 9.29 19.68
N PRO A 108 -1.52 8.41 18.66
CA PRO A 108 -1.37 6.98 18.87
C PRO A 108 0.07 6.63 19.23
N MET A 109 0.24 5.63 20.09
CA MET A 109 1.55 5.07 20.40
C MET A 109 2.02 4.14 19.26
N HIS A 110 3.32 4.19 18.95
CA HIS A 110 3.92 3.35 17.92
C HIS A 110 4.22 1.93 18.43
N SER A 111 4.08 0.94 17.53
CA SER A 111 4.60 -0.42 17.72
C SER A 111 6.06 -0.45 17.28
N GLU A 112 7.00 -0.41 18.23
CA GLU A 112 8.44 -0.44 17.95
C GLU A 112 8.90 -1.62 17.05
N PRO A 113 8.46 -2.88 17.24
CA PRO A 113 8.93 -3.98 16.39
C PRO A 113 8.51 -3.82 14.92
N GLU A 114 7.27 -3.34 14.67
CA GLU A 114 6.79 -3.08 13.32
C GLU A 114 7.50 -1.89 12.67
N ARG A 115 7.74 -0.83 13.47
CA ARG A 115 8.47 0.35 13.06
C ARG A 115 9.90 0.00 12.66
N GLU A 116 10.62 -0.75 13.48
CA GLU A 116 11.99 -1.18 13.20
C GLU A 116 12.06 -2.01 11.92
N ASN A 117 11.12 -2.93 11.72
CA ASN A 117 11.05 -3.75 10.52
C ASN A 117 10.85 -2.88 9.26
N LEU A 118 9.94 -1.91 9.31
CA LEU A 118 9.68 -0.99 8.20
C LEU A 118 10.90 -0.09 7.90
N VAL A 119 11.60 0.38 8.94
CA VAL A 119 12.80 1.21 8.78
C VAL A 119 13.95 0.41 8.16
N ARG A 120 14.19 -0.81 8.64
CA ARG A 120 15.26 -1.68 8.13
C ARG A 120 15.01 -2.13 6.69
N SER A 121 13.76 -2.50 6.37
CA SER A 121 13.40 -3.03 5.05
C SER A 121 13.26 -1.96 3.97
N TRP A 122 12.76 -0.77 4.33
CA TRP A 122 12.39 0.27 3.34
C TRP A 122 13.04 1.63 3.62
N ALA A 123 12.89 2.21 4.79
CA ALA A 123 13.26 3.61 5.05
C ALA A 123 14.79 3.86 5.18
N THR A 124 15.61 2.88 4.80
CA THR A 124 17.06 3.00 4.77
C THR A 124 17.52 3.38 3.37
N ALA A 125 18.35 4.41 3.24
CA ALA A 125 18.87 4.90 1.94
C ALA A 125 19.51 3.81 1.07
N LYS A 126 20.07 2.75 1.69
CA LYS A 126 20.62 1.56 1.01
C LYS A 126 19.60 0.84 0.12
N HIS A 127 18.30 0.97 0.39
CA HIS A 127 17.23 0.24 -0.28
C HIS A 127 16.47 1.09 -1.32
N TRP A 128 17.00 2.24 -1.76
CA TRP A 128 16.32 3.11 -2.72
C TRP A 128 16.00 2.46 -4.08
N TRP A 129 16.76 1.41 -4.46
CA TRP A 129 16.50 0.61 -5.67
C TRP A 129 15.48 -0.52 -5.48
N ARG A 130 15.11 -0.87 -4.24
CA ARG A 130 14.14 -1.94 -3.98
C ARG A 130 12.72 -1.43 -4.27
N LEU A 131 11.84 -2.34 -4.69
CA LEU A 131 10.41 -2.03 -4.71
C LEU A 131 9.93 -1.76 -3.28
N GLN A 132 9.03 -0.79 -3.15
CA GLN A 132 8.48 -0.40 -1.85
C GLN A 132 7.56 -1.51 -1.29
N PRO A 133 7.75 -1.98 -0.04
CA PRO A 133 6.90 -3.01 0.57
C PRO A 133 5.55 -2.40 1.00
N MET A 134 4.52 -2.61 0.19
CA MET A 134 3.21 -1.97 0.38
C MET A 134 2.40 -2.55 1.54
N GLU A 135 2.40 -3.87 1.73
CA GLU A 135 1.55 -4.51 2.74
C GLU A 135 1.98 -4.17 4.18
N PRO A 136 3.28 -4.23 4.55
CA PRO A 136 3.73 -3.79 5.88
C PRO A 136 3.49 -2.29 6.12
N MET A 137 3.68 -1.47 5.08
CA MET A 137 3.40 -0.03 5.16
C MET A 137 1.93 0.26 5.39
N ARG A 138 1.04 -0.44 4.68
CA ARG A 138 -0.43 -0.32 4.83
C ARG A 138 -0.89 -0.74 6.22
N ARG A 139 -0.33 -1.82 6.79
CA ARG A 139 -0.69 -2.30 8.14
C ARG A 139 -0.25 -1.34 9.24
N TYR A 140 0.93 -0.72 9.10
CA TYR A 140 1.49 0.17 10.12
C TYR A 140 1.03 1.63 10.00
N LEU A 141 1.06 2.21 8.79
CA LEU A 141 0.71 3.62 8.54
C LEU A 141 -0.77 3.82 8.13
N GLY A 142 -1.47 2.74 7.82
CA GLY A 142 -2.83 2.80 7.28
C GLY A 142 -2.87 3.03 5.77
N GLU A 143 -4.08 2.95 5.23
CA GLU A 143 -4.32 2.90 3.78
C GLU A 143 -4.10 4.25 3.09
N LYS A 144 -4.45 5.35 3.75
CA LYS A 144 -4.28 6.71 3.21
C LYS A 144 -2.82 7.06 2.94
N ILE A 145 -1.94 6.73 3.89
CA ILE A 145 -0.50 7.02 3.78
C ILE A 145 0.16 6.03 2.82
N ALA A 146 -0.20 4.74 2.88
CA ALA A 146 0.29 3.76 1.92
C ALA A 146 -0.06 4.12 0.47
N MET A 147 -1.28 4.63 0.22
CA MET A 147 -1.69 5.08 -1.11
C MET A 147 -0.85 6.25 -1.62
N TYR A 148 -0.50 7.19 -0.75
CA TYR A 148 0.41 8.29 -1.11
C TYR A 148 1.77 7.77 -1.59
N PHE A 149 2.38 6.85 -0.85
CA PHE A 149 3.67 6.28 -1.23
C PHE A 149 3.59 5.39 -2.48
N ALA A 150 2.50 4.64 -2.64
CA ALA A 150 2.25 3.87 -3.86
C ALA A 150 2.20 4.77 -5.10
N TRP A 151 1.47 5.88 -5.02
CA TRP A 151 1.40 6.86 -6.10
C TRP A 151 2.75 7.53 -6.35
N LEU A 152 3.48 7.91 -5.30
CA LEU A 152 4.82 8.49 -5.43
C LEU A 152 5.80 7.53 -6.12
N GLY A 153 5.77 6.25 -5.76
CA GLY A 153 6.58 5.21 -6.41
C GLY A 153 6.21 5.05 -7.89
N PHE A 154 4.92 5.08 -8.21
CA PHE A 154 4.44 5.06 -9.59
C PHE A 154 4.93 6.29 -10.38
N TYR A 155 4.77 7.50 -9.83
CA TYR A 155 5.17 8.75 -10.46
C TYR A 155 6.67 8.77 -10.79
N ASN A 156 7.53 8.41 -9.82
CA ASN A 156 8.98 8.37 -10.03
C ASN A 156 9.39 7.35 -11.12
N LYS A 157 8.67 6.23 -11.26
CA LYS A 157 8.94 5.27 -12.34
C LYS A 157 8.68 5.86 -13.73
N TRP A 158 7.68 6.72 -13.89
CA TRP A 158 7.40 7.40 -15.15
C TRP A 158 8.37 8.53 -15.47
N LEU A 159 9.05 9.09 -14.46
CA LEU A 159 10.12 10.06 -14.68
C LEU A 159 11.38 9.42 -15.28
N VAL A 160 11.63 8.13 -15.06
CA VAL A 160 12.83 7.44 -15.58
C VAL A 160 12.93 7.51 -17.12
N PRO A 161 11.92 7.09 -17.92
CA PRO A 161 12.00 7.20 -19.38
C PRO A 161 12.08 8.67 -19.84
N LEU A 162 11.40 9.58 -19.15
CA LEU A 162 11.44 11.00 -19.49
C LEU A 162 12.83 11.60 -19.26
N ALA A 163 13.48 11.25 -18.15
CA ALA A 163 14.86 11.62 -17.87
C ALA A 163 15.83 11.00 -18.87
N ALA A 164 15.62 9.75 -19.28
CA ALA A 164 16.44 9.09 -20.29
C ALA A 164 16.41 9.82 -21.65
N LEU A 165 15.21 10.25 -22.10
CA LEU A 165 15.07 11.06 -23.31
C LEU A 165 15.77 12.43 -23.19
N GLY A 166 15.63 13.10 -22.04
CA GLY A 166 16.31 14.36 -21.76
C GLY A 166 17.84 14.23 -21.78
N CYS A 167 18.38 13.20 -21.13
CA CYS A 167 19.81 12.90 -21.16
C CYS A 167 20.31 12.60 -22.58
N LEU A 168 19.56 11.81 -23.37
CA LEU A 168 19.95 11.47 -24.74
C LEU A 168 20.01 12.72 -25.63
N ALA A 169 19.02 13.61 -25.54
CA ALA A 169 19.02 14.88 -26.27
C ALA A 169 20.19 15.78 -25.85
N PHE A 170 20.51 15.82 -24.55
CA PHE A 170 21.64 16.61 -24.02
C PHE A 170 22.99 16.11 -24.56
N PHE A 171 23.23 14.79 -24.54
CA PHE A 171 24.46 14.22 -25.09
C PHE A 171 24.56 14.36 -26.61
N TYR A 172 23.43 14.24 -27.33
CA TYR A 172 23.40 14.52 -28.77
C TYR A 172 23.83 15.95 -29.08
N GLY A 173 23.27 16.94 -28.37
CA GLY A 173 23.65 18.34 -28.53
C GLY A 173 25.12 18.61 -28.22
N LEU A 174 25.67 18.01 -27.15
CA LEU A 174 27.10 18.10 -26.84
C LEU A 174 27.99 17.52 -27.93
N ALA A 175 27.62 16.36 -28.49
CA ALA A 175 28.38 15.72 -29.56
C ALA A 175 28.39 16.56 -30.84
N THR A 176 27.25 17.19 -31.18
CA THR A 176 27.16 18.09 -32.35
C THR A 176 28.07 19.31 -32.19
N VAL A 177 28.02 19.99 -31.05
CA VAL A 177 28.86 21.19 -30.81
C VAL A 177 30.35 20.85 -30.80
N ALA A 178 30.73 19.69 -30.22
CA ALA A 178 32.12 19.24 -30.22
C ALA A 178 32.62 18.87 -31.63
N GLY A 179 31.77 18.30 -32.47
CA GLY A 179 32.09 17.99 -33.86
C GLY A 179 32.35 19.24 -34.70
N ASP A 180 31.50 20.26 -34.56
CA ASP A 180 31.66 21.54 -35.26
C ASP A 180 32.95 22.27 -34.83
N ALA A 181 33.30 22.22 -33.53
CA ALA A 181 34.54 22.84 -33.03
C ALA A 181 35.83 22.22 -33.59
N THR A 182 35.81 20.95 -34.01
CA THR A 182 36.96 20.27 -34.62
C THR A 182 37.02 20.41 -36.14
N ALA A 183 35.97 20.94 -36.78
CA ALA A 183 35.91 21.13 -38.21
C ALA A 183 36.47 22.50 -38.68
N ASP A 184 36.59 23.45 -37.75
CA ASP A 184 37.13 24.80 -37.97
C ASP A 184 38.64 24.93 -37.65
N GLU A 185 39.37 23.83 -37.42
CA GLU A 185 40.85 23.80 -37.22
C GLU A 185 41.60 23.17 -38.40
#